data_AF-A0A7C7U9X7-F1
#
_entry.id   AF-A0A7C7U9X7-F1
#
_cell.length_a   1.000
_cell.length_b   1.000
_cell.length_c   1.000
_cell.angle_alpha   90.00
_cell.angle_beta   90.00
_cell.angle_gamma   90.00
#
_symmetry.space_group_name_H-M   'P 1'
#
loop_
_entity.id
_entity.type
_entity.pdbx_description
1 polymer ?
#
loop_
_entity_poly.entity_id
_entity_poly.type
_entity_poly.pdbx_seq_one_letter_code
_entity_poly.pdbx_strand_id
1 'polypeptide(L)'
;MAMHSLANVIAFSEVLIVARMEEGVHLAGALATFLTMLVSPTHAIDVSTSARSRAAVNRVTPTLKHSFQTYHLTLGSLIFSRVFKETSELELWTQGEDTFQRFKTYVIFSFQAGDQQSPKGFDFVNAGRISPFTRFSFE
;
A
#
# COMPACT_ATOMS: atom_id res chain seq x y z
N MET A 1 37.11 63.51 21.32
CA MET A 1 36.47 62.45 22.14
C MET A 1 35.16 62.04 21.48
N ALA A 2 35.23 61.31 20.35
CA ALA A 2 34.04 60.85 19.59
C ALA A 2 34.32 59.63 18.68
N MET A 3 35.47 58.95 18.84
CA MET A 3 35.83 57.78 18.02
C MET A 3 35.69 56.44 18.77
N HIS A 4 35.44 56.45 20.09
CA HIS A 4 35.24 55.21 20.87
C HIS A 4 33.78 54.70 20.91
N SER A 5 32.80 55.48 20.44
CA SER A 5 31.38 55.13 20.55
C SER A 5 30.81 54.39 19.33
N LEU A 6 31.45 54.48 18.16
CA LEU A 6 30.94 53.87 16.91
C LEU A 6 31.35 52.41 16.75
N ALA A 7 32.53 52.02 17.25
CA ALA A 7 33.01 50.63 17.17
C ALA A 7 32.14 49.64 17.96
N ASN A 8 31.54 50.10 19.07
CA ASN A 8 30.75 49.24 19.96
C ASN A 8 29.33 48.97 19.42
N VAL A 9 28.79 49.86 18.58
CA VAL A 9 27.45 49.71 17.98
C VAL A 9 27.48 48.81 16.74
N ILE A 10 28.58 48.84 15.99
CA ILE A 10 28.76 47.98 14.79
C ILE A 10 29.04 46.53 15.20
N ALA A 11 29.88 46.31 16.22
CA ALA A 11 30.15 44.95 16.73
C ALA A 11 28.90 44.27 17.33
N PHE A 12 27.99 45.03 17.94
CA PHE A 12 26.75 44.48 18.49
C PHE A 12 25.73 44.08 17.41
N SER A 13 25.74 44.74 16.24
CA SER A 13 24.82 44.40 15.14
C SER A 13 25.28 43.16 14.38
N GLU A 14 26.59 42.98 14.17
CA GLU A 14 27.14 41.79 13.49
C GLU A 14 26.96 40.52 14.33
N VAL A 15 27.15 40.59 15.64
CA VAL A 15 26.93 39.45 16.56
C VAL A 15 25.44 39.06 16.60
N LEU A 16 24.52 40.02 16.55
CA LEU A 16 23.08 39.76 16.56
C LEU A 16 22.57 39.21 15.22
N ILE A 17 23.20 39.58 14.09
CA ILE A 17 22.88 39.03 12.77
C ILE A 17 23.36 37.58 12.65
N VAL A 18 24.58 37.27 13.13
CA VAL A 18 25.11 35.90 13.09
C VAL A 18 24.33 34.96 14.02
N ALA A 19 23.96 35.41 15.22
CA ALA A 19 23.14 34.61 16.15
C ALA A 19 21.73 34.31 15.61
N ARG A 20 21.17 35.17 14.74
CA ARG A 20 19.85 34.96 14.12
C ARG A 20 19.88 34.04 12.90
N MET A 21 21.07 33.76 12.35
CA MET A 21 21.25 32.91 11.17
C MET A 21 21.42 31.44 11.51
N GLU A 22 21.87 31.08 12.73
CA GLU A 22 22.01 29.67 13.12
C GLU A 22 20.66 28.98 13.39
N GLU A 23 19.65 29.69 13.92
CA GLU A 23 18.35 29.08 14.22
C GLU A 23 17.53 28.71 12.96
N GLY A 24 17.75 29.40 11.84
CA GLY A 24 17.02 29.15 10.58
C GLY A 24 17.54 27.95 9.78
N VAL A 25 18.82 27.62 9.91
CA VAL A 25 19.47 26.53 9.15
C VAL A 25 19.09 25.16 9.72
N HIS A 26 18.89 25.06 11.04
CA HIS A 26 18.44 23.83 11.68
C HIS A 26 16.98 23.50 11.35
N LEU A 27 16.10 24.51 11.24
CA LEU A 27 14.69 24.29 10.95
C LEU A 27 14.45 23.89 9.48
N ALA A 28 15.18 24.50 8.54
CA ALA A 28 15.12 24.14 7.12
C ALA A 28 15.76 22.76 6.84
N GLY A 29 16.88 22.45 7.51
CA GLY A 29 17.52 21.13 7.42
C GLY A 29 16.68 20.02 8.02
N ALA A 30 16.04 20.25 9.18
CA ALA A 30 15.14 19.29 9.81
C ALA A 30 13.90 19.01 8.94
N LEU A 31 13.33 20.04 8.30
CA LEU A 31 12.18 19.90 7.41
C LEU A 31 12.50 19.11 6.14
N ALA A 32 13.68 19.34 5.54
CA ALA A 32 14.15 18.59 4.37
C ALA A 32 14.48 17.12 4.71
N THR A 33 14.99 16.87 5.91
CA THR A 33 15.26 15.50 6.40
C THR A 33 13.95 14.75 6.71
N PHE A 34 12.92 15.45 7.21
CA PHE A 34 11.60 14.87 7.44
C PHE A 34 10.85 14.56 6.13
N LEU A 35 11.02 15.40 5.09
CA LEU A 35 10.37 15.24 3.79
C LEU A 35 10.88 14.02 3.01
N THR A 36 12.14 13.61 3.21
CA THR A 36 12.72 12.44 2.53
C THR A 36 12.28 11.10 3.15
N MET A 37 11.87 11.07 4.43
CA MET A 37 11.36 9.86 5.07
C MET A 37 9.95 9.42 4.63
N LEU A 38 9.18 10.29 3.94
CA LEU A 38 7.88 9.92 3.41
C LEU A 38 7.94 9.13 2.08
N VAL A 39 9.10 9.09 1.43
CA VAL A 39 9.26 8.35 0.16
C VAL A 39 9.75 6.93 0.47
N SER A 40 8.83 6.09 0.98
CA SER A 40 9.11 4.66 1.10
C SER A 40 9.26 4.05 -0.29
N PRO A 41 10.38 3.35 -0.60
CA PRO A 41 10.50 2.65 -1.86
C PRO A 41 9.45 1.53 -1.91
N THR A 42 8.54 1.61 -2.87
CA THR A 42 7.63 0.52 -3.20
C THR A 42 8.45 -0.57 -3.87
N HIS A 43 8.95 -1.53 -3.10
CA HIS A 43 9.55 -2.73 -3.67
C HIS A 43 8.48 -3.48 -4.47
N ALA A 44 8.64 -3.52 -5.79
CA ALA A 44 7.87 -4.39 -6.65
C ALA A 44 8.18 -5.84 -6.26
N ILE A 45 7.22 -6.52 -5.64
CA ILE A 45 7.35 -7.94 -5.32
C ILE A 45 7.27 -8.71 -6.63
N ASP A 46 8.31 -9.47 -6.96
CA ASP A 46 8.29 -10.36 -8.11
C ASP A 46 7.32 -11.52 -7.85
N VAL A 47 6.19 -11.51 -8.56
CA VAL A 47 5.18 -12.55 -8.45
C VAL A 47 5.61 -13.70 -9.35
N SER A 48 5.81 -14.89 -8.79
CA SER A 48 6.14 -16.05 -9.62
C SER A 48 5.06 -16.25 -10.71
N THR A 49 5.50 -16.40 -11.97
CA THR A 49 4.59 -16.54 -13.12
C THR A 49 4.78 -17.87 -13.86
N SER A 50 3.68 -18.44 -14.35
CA SER A 50 3.67 -19.61 -15.24
C SER A 50 2.99 -19.25 -16.57
N ALA A 51 3.18 -20.07 -17.61
CA ALA A 51 2.47 -19.86 -18.88
C ALA A 51 0.94 -19.85 -18.69
N ARG A 52 0.45 -20.73 -17.80
CA ARG A 52 -0.96 -20.80 -17.41
C ARG A 52 -1.41 -19.51 -16.69
N SER A 53 -0.63 -18.98 -15.75
CA SER A 53 -1.02 -17.76 -15.04
C SER A 53 -1.06 -16.55 -15.98
N ARG A 54 -0.08 -16.40 -16.88
CA ARG A 54 -0.08 -15.34 -17.91
C ARG A 54 -1.28 -15.44 -18.85
N ALA A 55 -1.61 -16.65 -19.32
CA ALA A 55 -2.78 -16.87 -20.17
C ALA A 55 -4.09 -16.53 -19.43
N ALA A 56 -4.19 -16.88 -18.14
CA ALA A 56 -5.34 -16.52 -17.32
C ALA A 56 -5.48 -15.00 -17.21
N VAL A 57 -4.41 -14.28 -16.85
CA VAL A 57 -4.40 -12.81 -16.77
C VAL A 57 -4.85 -12.18 -18.08
N ASN A 58 -4.27 -12.59 -19.21
CA ASN A 58 -4.63 -12.04 -20.53
C ASN A 58 -6.11 -12.26 -20.87
N ARG A 59 -6.65 -13.43 -20.50
CA ARG A 59 -8.04 -13.79 -20.76
C ARG A 59 -9.03 -13.00 -19.89
N VAL A 60 -8.73 -12.79 -18.62
CA VAL A 60 -9.71 -12.23 -17.64
C VAL A 60 -9.58 -10.73 -17.45
N THR A 61 -8.40 -10.15 -17.70
CA THR A 61 -8.14 -8.71 -17.47
C THR A 61 -9.11 -7.78 -18.21
N PRO A 62 -9.44 -7.99 -19.51
CA PRO A 62 -10.35 -7.08 -20.21
C PRO A 62 -11.73 -6.99 -19.56
N THR A 63 -12.33 -8.15 -19.25
CA THR A 63 -13.64 -8.23 -18.59
C THR A 63 -13.58 -7.66 -17.17
N LEU A 64 -12.54 -7.98 -16.39
CA LEU A 64 -12.37 -7.45 -15.05
C LEU A 64 -12.22 -5.93 -15.06
N LYS A 65 -11.42 -5.37 -15.97
CA LYS A 65 -11.23 -3.93 -16.09
C LYS A 65 -12.57 -3.22 -16.35
N HIS A 66 -13.37 -3.75 -17.27
CA HIS A 66 -14.70 -3.22 -17.54
C HIS A 66 -15.61 -3.28 -16.30
N SER A 67 -15.68 -4.44 -15.63
CA SER A 67 -16.49 -4.59 -14.42
C SER A 67 -16.04 -3.66 -13.30
N PHE A 68 -14.74 -3.52 -13.06
CA PHE A 68 -14.19 -2.63 -12.04
C PHE A 68 -14.55 -1.16 -12.33
N GLN A 69 -14.45 -0.74 -13.59
CA GLN A 69 -14.85 0.62 -14.00
C GLN A 69 -16.34 0.89 -13.73
N THR A 70 -17.22 -0.09 -13.93
CA THR A 70 -18.66 0.04 -13.61
C THR A 70 -18.91 0.35 -12.13
N TYR A 71 -18.04 -0.12 -11.24
CA TYR A 71 -18.13 0.09 -9.80
C TYR A 71 -17.22 1.21 -9.29
N HIS A 72 -16.60 2.00 -10.19
CA HIS A 72 -15.60 3.02 -9.83
C HIS A 72 -14.41 2.46 -9.02
N LEU A 73 -14.01 1.22 -9.34
CA LEU A 73 -12.91 0.51 -8.69
C LEU A 73 -11.68 0.47 -9.60
N THR A 74 -10.50 0.39 -8.99
CA THR A 74 -9.22 0.29 -9.70
C THR A 74 -8.70 -1.14 -9.67
N LEU A 75 -8.34 -1.68 -10.84
CA LEU A 75 -7.72 -3.00 -10.91
C LEU A 75 -6.31 -2.93 -10.29
N GLY A 76 -6.01 -3.85 -9.37
CA GLY A 76 -4.76 -3.83 -8.60
C GLY A 76 -4.89 -3.16 -7.23
N SER A 77 -6.05 -2.59 -6.89
CA SER A 77 -6.36 -2.17 -5.53
C SER A 77 -6.29 -3.34 -4.53
N LEU A 78 -6.11 -3.01 -3.25
CA LEU A 78 -6.09 -3.99 -2.18
C LEU A 78 -7.41 -4.77 -2.14
N ILE A 79 -7.30 -6.09 -2.08
CA ILE A 79 -8.45 -7.01 -2.02
C ILE A 79 -8.54 -7.59 -0.61
N PHE A 80 -9.75 -7.57 -0.07
CA PHE A 80 -10.12 -8.27 1.16
C PHE A 80 -11.17 -9.32 0.83
N SER A 81 -10.93 -10.58 1.20
CA SER A 81 -11.87 -11.68 1.00
C SER A 81 -12.51 -12.11 2.31
N ARG A 82 -13.79 -12.46 2.25
CA ARG A 82 -14.54 -13.02 3.38
C ARG A 82 -15.17 -14.34 2.97
N VAL A 83 -14.92 -15.38 3.75
CA VAL A 83 -15.48 -16.71 3.52
C VAL A 83 -16.49 -17.03 4.62
N PHE A 84 -17.74 -17.22 4.24
CA PHE A 84 -18.82 -17.62 5.13
C PHE A 84 -19.12 -19.10 4.92
N LYS A 85 -18.67 -19.93 5.87
CA LYS A 85 -18.81 -21.39 5.76
C LYS A 85 -20.27 -21.83 5.88
N GLU A 86 -21.05 -21.19 6.74
CA GLU A 86 -22.46 -21.53 7.00
C GLU A 86 -23.35 -21.28 5.78
N THR A 87 -23.12 -20.17 5.06
CA THR A 87 -23.88 -19.80 3.85
C THR A 87 -23.22 -20.25 2.56
N SER A 88 -22.02 -20.83 2.63
CA SER A 88 -21.25 -21.26 1.45
C SER A 88 -20.96 -20.10 0.48
N GLU A 89 -20.57 -18.94 1.03
CA GLU A 89 -20.33 -17.71 0.28
C GLU A 89 -18.89 -17.22 0.41
N LEU A 90 -18.33 -16.75 -0.70
CA LEU A 90 -17.08 -15.98 -0.77
C LEU A 90 -17.40 -14.57 -1.25
N GLU A 91 -17.17 -13.57 -0.41
CA GLU A 91 -17.22 -12.18 -0.81
C GLU A 91 -15.83 -11.65 -1.15
N LEU A 92 -15.73 -10.92 -2.25
CA LEU A 92 -14.58 -10.12 -2.62
C LEU A 92 -14.89 -8.65 -2.41
N TRP A 93 -14.06 -8.01 -1.60
CA TRP A 93 -14.08 -6.58 -1.32
C TRP A 93 -12.80 -5.96 -1.86
N THR A 94 -12.88 -4.75 -2.37
CA THR A 94 -11.71 -4.01 -2.88
C THR A 94 -11.69 -2.61 -2.33
N GLN A 95 -10.49 -2.07 -2.13
CA GLN A 95 -10.30 -0.69 -1.72
C GLN A 95 -10.79 0.26 -2.83
N GLY A 96 -11.83 1.04 -2.50
CA GLY A 96 -12.22 2.24 -3.25
C GLY A 96 -11.46 3.46 -2.76
N GLU A 97 -12.00 4.66 -2.94
CA GLU A 97 -11.33 5.91 -2.53
C GLU A 97 -11.10 5.95 -1.02
N ASP A 98 -12.16 5.87 -0.22
CA ASP A 98 -12.06 5.97 1.25
C ASP A 98 -12.30 4.65 1.98
N THR A 99 -13.06 3.73 1.36
CA THR A 99 -13.55 2.52 2.02
C THR A 99 -13.49 1.30 1.12
N PHE A 100 -13.48 0.11 1.74
CA PHE A 100 -13.65 -1.14 1.02
C PHE A 100 -15.08 -1.28 0.52
N GLN A 101 -15.22 -1.64 -0.75
CA GLN A 101 -16.51 -1.86 -1.40
C GLN A 101 -16.62 -3.32 -1.85
N ARG A 102 -17.79 -3.93 -1.67
CA ARG A 102 -18.04 -5.30 -2.12
C ARG A 102 -18.14 -5.33 -3.64
N PHE A 103 -17.18 -6.01 -4.27
CA PHE A 103 -17.14 -6.18 -5.71
C PHE A 103 -18.04 -7.33 -6.17
N LYS A 104 -17.93 -8.49 -5.53
CA LYS A 104 -18.66 -9.69 -5.95
C LYS A 104 -18.81 -10.73 -4.84
N THR A 105 -19.91 -11.46 -4.88
CA THR A 105 -20.14 -12.66 -4.07
C THR A 105 -20.17 -13.88 -4.98
N TYR A 106 -19.51 -14.95 -4.55
CA TYR A 106 -19.51 -16.25 -5.20
C TYR A 106 -20.09 -17.30 -4.25
N VAL A 107 -20.91 -18.21 -4.78
CA VAL A 107 -21.23 -19.44 -4.06
C VAL A 107 -20.04 -20.37 -4.17
N ILE A 108 -19.57 -20.88 -3.04
CA ILE A 108 -18.43 -21.80 -2.94
C ILE A 108 -18.89 -23.11 -2.31
N PHE A 109 -18.26 -24.23 -2.67
CA PHE A 109 -18.49 -25.46 -1.91
C PHE A 109 -17.66 -25.43 -0.62
N SER A 110 -18.34 -25.51 0.52
CA SER A 110 -17.68 -25.71 1.81
C SER A 110 -17.57 -27.22 2.08
N PHE A 111 -16.35 -27.75 2.18
CA PHE A 111 -16.14 -29.13 2.61
C PHE A 111 -16.56 -29.26 4.08
N GLN A 112 -17.49 -30.17 4.36
CA GLN A 112 -17.97 -30.44 5.71
C GLN A 112 -17.16 -31.60 6.32
N ALA A 113 -16.35 -31.26 7.34
CA ALA A 113 -15.63 -32.13 8.27
C ALA A 113 -14.36 -32.86 7.75
N GLY A 114 -13.37 -33.01 8.64
CA GLY A 114 -12.08 -33.70 8.40
C GLY A 114 -10.89 -32.77 8.13
N ASP A 115 -9.80 -33.33 7.58
CA ASP A 115 -8.52 -32.65 7.27
C ASP A 115 -8.63 -31.61 6.12
N GLN A 116 -9.80 -31.53 5.49
CA GLN A 116 -10.11 -30.63 4.37
C GLN A 116 -10.90 -29.38 4.80
N GLN A 117 -10.86 -29.04 6.09
CA GLN A 117 -11.48 -27.81 6.56
C GLN A 117 -10.74 -26.58 6.06
N SER A 118 -11.47 -25.61 5.48
CA SER A 118 -10.89 -24.29 5.25
C SER A 118 -10.41 -23.69 6.58
N PRO A 119 -9.23 -23.06 6.64
CA PRO A 119 -8.73 -22.41 7.85
C PRO A 119 -9.78 -21.45 8.43
N LYS A 120 -9.83 -21.37 9.76
CA LYS A 120 -10.64 -20.36 10.47
C LYS A 120 -9.70 -19.27 10.96
N GLY A 121 -9.93 -18.02 10.57
CA GLY A 121 -9.11 -16.89 10.99
C GLY A 121 -8.94 -15.84 9.89
N PHE A 122 -8.03 -14.90 10.13
CA PHE A 122 -7.62 -13.89 9.17
C PHE A 122 -6.26 -14.27 8.59
N ASP A 123 -6.21 -14.48 7.29
CA ASP A 123 -4.97 -14.79 6.57
C ASP A 123 -4.58 -13.64 5.66
N PHE A 124 -3.29 -13.30 5.66
CA PHE A 124 -2.71 -12.36 4.71
C PHE A 124 -1.92 -13.12 3.64
N VAL A 125 -2.38 -13.02 2.39
CA VAL A 125 -1.72 -13.62 1.23
C VAL A 125 -0.95 -12.54 0.49
N ASN A 126 0.37 -12.60 0.56
CA ASN A 126 1.24 -11.79 -0.28
C ASN A 126 1.58 -12.53 -1.59
N ALA A 127 2.14 -11.82 -2.56
CA ALA A 127 2.53 -12.40 -3.85
C ALA A 127 3.50 -13.59 -3.74
N GLY A 128 4.38 -13.61 -2.72
CA GLY A 128 5.30 -14.73 -2.48
C GLY A 128 4.64 -16.00 -1.93
N ARG A 129 3.38 -15.92 -1.46
CA ARG A 129 2.59 -17.05 -0.98
C ARG A 129 1.63 -17.61 -2.03
N ILE A 130 1.63 -17.04 -3.24
CA ILE A 130 0.83 -17.53 -4.37
C ILE A 130 1.71 -18.43 -5.25
N SER A 131 1.38 -19.72 -5.34
CA SER A 131 2.05 -20.65 -6.27
C SER A 131 1.27 -20.75 -7.59
N PRO A 132 1.84 -20.30 -8.72
CA PRO A 132 1.23 -20.39 -10.05
C PRO A 132 1.35 -21.79 -10.66
N PHE A 133 2.00 -22.73 -9.94
CA PHE A 133 2.29 -24.09 -10.40
C PHE A 133 1.32 -25.13 -9.82
N THR A 134 0.47 -24.75 -8.87
CA THR A 134 -0.53 -25.64 -8.29
C THR A 134 -1.49 -26.14 -9.38
N ARG A 135 -1.54 -27.45 -9.57
CA ARG A 135 -2.57 -28.12 -10.36
C ARG A 135 -3.72 -28.48 -9.43
N PHE A 136 -4.93 -28.12 -9.82
CA PHE A 136 -6.13 -28.62 -9.15
C PHE A 136 -6.40 -30.01 -9.73
N SER A 137 -6.28 -31.04 -8.92
CA SER A 137 -6.81 -32.36 -9.22
C SER A 137 -8.22 -32.40 -8.63
N PHE A 138 -9.23 -32.41 -9.50
CA PHE A 138 -10.56 -32.88 -9.10
C PHE A 138 -10.50 -34.39 -9.23
N GLU A 139 -10.58 -35.10 -8.11
CA GLU A 139 -10.95 -36.52 -8.07
C GLU A 139 -12.44 -36.61 -7.75
#